data_AF-A0A6J7LF48-F1
#
_entry.id   AF-A0A6J7LF48-F1
#
_cell.length_a   1.000
_cell.length_b   1.000
_cell.length_c   1.000
_cell.angle_alpha   90.00
_cell.angle_beta   90.00
_cell.angle_gamma   90.00
#
_symmetry.space_group_name_H-M   'P 1'
#
loop_
_entity.id
_entity.type
_entity.pdbx_description
1 polymer ?
#
loop_
_entity_poly.entity_id
_entity_poly.type
_entity_poly.pdbx_seq_one_letter_code
_entity_poly.pdbx_strand_id
1 'polypeptide(L)'
;MDHHTDSTVLHEAAECRVELFPAPLGTSRLAVTFTAAANRSLDGNPGPGRLLNSLGYDVVSFKRTVDDWYQGLEPAAFDAVESYVAPRSYERRVAVGDSSGGYAAIAFSRRLQLDTVLAYAPQYRIDADFDTRWSDIGQSLTWRYRIDADTIAPRCAFVIVYDPLDVDALHLEHLATVIPAEYLRPWKLPDAAHSAMTHLFALGQLKAVTTYALEHHSLEGFEQW
;
A
#
# COMPACT_ATOMS: atom_id res chain seq x y z
N MET A 1 -26.26 -7.86 7.04
CA MET A 1 -26.38 -7.06 8.28
C MET A 1 -25.06 -6.35 8.42
N ASP A 2 -25.05 -5.07 8.03
CA ASP A 2 -23.85 -4.24 8.08
C ASP A 2 -23.56 -3.92 9.54
N HIS A 3 -22.60 -4.63 10.12
CA HIS A 3 -21.91 -4.11 11.28
C HIS A 3 -21.11 -2.90 10.79
N HIS A 4 -21.70 -1.72 10.89
CA HIS A 4 -20.94 -0.47 10.88
C HIS A 4 -19.98 -0.57 12.07
N THR A 5 -18.75 -1.01 11.82
CA THR A 5 -17.63 -0.65 12.70
C THR A 5 -17.52 0.86 12.62
N ASP A 6 -17.86 1.55 13.71
CA ASP A 6 -17.71 2.99 13.83
C ASP A 6 -16.28 3.37 13.44
N SER A 7 -16.15 4.09 12.33
CA SER A 7 -14.88 4.60 11.85
C SER A 7 -14.59 5.96 12.48
N THR A 8 -13.32 6.35 12.49
CA THR A 8 -12.89 7.68 12.97
C THR A 8 -12.14 8.39 11.87
N VAL A 9 -12.65 9.53 11.41
CA VAL A 9 -11.92 10.40 10.49
C VAL A 9 -10.77 11.06 11.24
N LEU A 10 -9.54 10.76 10.83
CA LEU A 10 -8.32 11.32 11.42
C LEU A 10 -7.95 12.64 10.73
N HIS A 11 -8.14 12.72 9.42
CA HIS A 11 -7.88 13.90 8.62
C HIS A 11 -8.82 13.95 7.41
N GLU A 12 -9.27 15.15 7.06
CA GLU A 12 -10.13 15.38 5.90
C GLU A 12 -9.74 16.68 5.21
N ALA A 13 -9.62 16.61 3.89
CA ALA A 13 -9.41 17.72 2.97
C ALA A 13 -10.27 17.50 1.73
N ALA A 14 -10.32 18.49 0.82
CA ALA A 14 -11.20 18.45 -0.35
C ALA A 14 -11.06 17.17 -1.21
N GLU A 15 -9.84 16.64 -1.30
CA GLU A 15 -9.50 15.52 -2.18
C GLU A 15 -8.95 14.29 -1.42
N CYS A 16 -8.98 14.33 -0.09
CA CYS A 16 -8.34 13.33 0.75
C CYS A 16 -9.17 13.07 2.01
N ARG A 17 -9.33 11.79 2.37
CA ARG A 17 -9.81 11.39 3.69
C ARG A 17 -8.90 10.30 4.23
N VAL A 18 -8.37 10.53 5.43
CA VAL A 18 -7.66 9.54 6.22
C VAL A 18 -8.57 9.10 7.34
N GLU A 19 -8.91 7.83 7.35
CA GLU A 19 -9.92 7.28 8.24
C GLU A 19 -9.44 5.99 8.87
N LEU A 20 -9.69 5.86 10.16
CA LEU A 20 -9.42 4.68 10.95
C LEU A 20 -10.66 3.79 11.02
N PHE A 21 -10.44 2.50 10.80
CA PHE A 21 -11.41 1.44 11.02
C PHE A 21 -10.85 0.48 12.06
N PRO A 22 -11.41 0.43 13.28
CA PRO A 22 -10.89 -0.45 14.33
C PRO A 22 -11.11 -1.93 13.98
N ALA A 23 -10.21 -2.78 14.44
CA ALA A 23 -10.41 -4.22 14.43
C ALA A 23 -11.66 -4.60 15.23
N PRO A 24 -12.40 -5.66 14.85
CA PRO A 24 -13.59 -6.10 15.59
C PRO A 24 -13.32 -6.47 17.06
N LEU A 25 -12.10 -6.92 17.34
CA LEU A 25 -11.56 -7.18 18.67
C LEU A 25 -10.28 -6.35 18.79
N GLY A 26 -10.10 -5.62 19.89
CA GLY A 26 -8.92 -4.77 20.09
C GLY A 26 -7.60 -5.49 19.77
N THR A 27 -6.63 -4.76 19.22
CA THR A 27 -5.44 -5.35 18.59
C THR A 27 -4.18 -4.52 18.84
N SER A 28 -3.02 -5.16 18.77
CA SER A 28 -1.70 -4.50 18.72
C SER A 28 -1.15 -4.37 17.29
N ARG A 29 -1.96 -4.70 16.27
CA ARG A 29 -1.56 -4.71 14.85
C ARG A 29 -2.25 -3.59 14.09
N LEU A 30 -1.46 -2.72 13.46
CA LEU A 30 -1.91 -1.65 12.59
C LEU A 30 -1.61 -2.00 11.13
N ALA A 31 -2.59 -1.82 10.27
CA ALA A 31 -2.40 -1.83 8.83
C ALA A 31 -2.75 -0.47 8.22
N VAL A 32 -1.99 -0.07 7.22
CA VAL A 32 -2.22 1.14 6.43
C VAL A 32 -2.57 0.75 5.01
N THR A 33 -3.59 1.37 4.43
CA THR A 33 -3.95 1.17 3.03
C THR A 33 -4.00 2.48 2.28
N PHE A 34 -3.68 2.41 1.00
CA PHE A 34 -3.75 3.50 0.05
C PHE A 34 -4.62 3.05 -1.13
N THR A 35 -5.67 3.80 -1.45
CA THR A 35 -6.49 3.55 -2.64
C THR A 35 -5.67 3.66 -3.92
N ALA A 36 -5.79 2.65 -4.78
CA ALA A 36 -5.23 2.69 -6.13
C ALA A 36 -5.85 3.81 -7.00
N ALA A 37 -5.15 4.19 -8.06
CA ALA A 37 -5.64 5.14 -9.04
C ALA A 37 -6.98 4.67 -9.65
N ALA A 38 -7.79 5.62 -10.09
CA ALA A 38 -9.19 5.44 -10.51
C ALA A 38 -10.18 5.05 -9.39
N ASN A 39 -9.73 4.61 -8.20
CA ASN A 39 -10.61 4.55 -7.03
C ASN A 39 -10.72 5.94 -6.40
N ARG A 40 -11.83 6.61 -6.68
CA ARG A 40 -12.11 8.00 -6.24
C ARG A 40 -13.10 8.09 -5.10
N SER A 41 -13.37 6.99 -4.41
CA SER A 41 -14.31 6.98 -3.28
C SER A 41 -13.61 7.35 -1.98
N LEU A 42 -14.20 8.30 -1.25
CA LEU A 42 -13.82 8.62 0.12
C LEU A 42 -14.66 7.85 1.16
N ASP A 43 -15.57 6.99 0.72
CA ASP A 43 -16.58 6.38 1.60
C ASP A 43 -16.18 4.99 2.06
N GLY A 44 -16.40 4.74 3.35
CA GLY A 44 -16.18 3.45 3.98
C GLY A 44 -14.72 2.97 3.90
N ASN A 45 -14.55 1.71 4.25
CA ASN A 45 -13.25 1.04 4.17
C ASN A 45 -13.11 0.37 2.79
N PRO A 46 -12.07 0.68 1.98
CA PRO A 46 -11.85 0.02 0.70
C PRO A 46 -11.60 -1.49 0.82
N GLY A 47 -11.66 -2.21 -0.30
CA GLY A 47 -11.50 -3.68 -0.34
C GLY A 47 -10.30 -4.22 0.45
N PRO A 48 -9.06 -3.72 0.21
CA PRO A 48 -7.89 -4.14 0.98
C PRO A 48 -8.02 -3.87 2.48
N GLY A 49 -8.59 -2.73 2.86
CA GLY A 49 -8.77 -2.40 4.27
C GLY A 49 -9.85 -3.26 4.95
N ARG A 50 -10.95 -3.59 4.26
CA ARG A 50 -11.94 -4.55 4.79
C ARG A 50 -11.34 -5.93 5.00
N LEU A 51 -10.51 -6.38 4.05
CA LEU A 51 -9.76 -7.62 4.18
C LEU A 51 -8.88 -7.57 5.45
N LEU A 52 -8.10 -6.50 5.64
CA LEU A 52 -7.22 -6.35 6.79
C LEU A 52 -7.97 -6.25 8.13
N ASN A 53 -9.08 -5.53 8.20
CA ASN A 53 -9.93 -5.55 9.40
C ASN A 53 -10.44 -6.97 9.69
N SER A 54 -10.81 -7.75 8.66
CA SER A 54 -11.23 -9.15 8.84
C SER A 54 -10.10 -10.07 9.31
N LEU A 55 -8.84 -9.63 9.17
CA LEU A 55 -7.64 -10.30 9.68
C LEU A 55 -7.22 -9.79 11.07
N GLY A 56 -8.02 -8.92 11.71
CA GLY A 56 -7.79 -8.45 13.08
C GLY A 56 -6.84 -7.25 13.19
N TYR A 57 -6.66 -6.47 12.13
CA TYR A 57 -5.91 -5.22 12.15
C TYR A 57 -6.81 -4.02 12.43
N ASP A 58 -6.30 -3.03 13.16
CA ASP A 58 -6.77 -1.66 13.02
C ASP A 58 -6.29 -1.17 11.65
N VAL A 59 -7.15 -0.47 10.91
CA VAL A 59 -6.84 -0.05 9.54
C VAL A 59 -6.92 1.45 9.43
N VAL A 60 -5.82 2.08 9.05
CA VAL A 60 -5.81 3.48 8.61
C VAL A 60 -5.83 3.50 7.08
N SER A 61 -6.90 4.02 6.49
CA SER A 61 -7.05 4.10 5.03
C SER A 61 -6.85 5.53 4.55
N PHE A 62 -5.85 5.75 3.72
CA PHE A 62 -5.63 6.97 2.95
C PHE A 62 -6.39 6.88 1.61
N LYS A 63 -7.46 7.66 1.49
CA LYS A 63 -8.33 7.69 0.31
C LYS A 63 -8.20 9.01 -0.42
N ARG A 64 -8.20 8.97 -1.75
CA ARG A 64 -8.01 10.12 -2.64
C ARG A 64 -9.12 10.17 -3.69
N THR A 65 -9.52 11.36 -4.12
CA THR A 65 -10.45 11.54 -5.26
C THR A 65 -9.73 11.84 -6.58
N VAL A 66 -8.40 11.97 -6.54
CA VAL A 66 -7.53 12.40 -7.64
C VAL A 66 -6.31 11.52 -7.73
N ASP A 67 -5.96 11.19 -8.98
CA ASP A 67 -4.84 10.35 -9.37
C ASP A 67 -3.56 11.19 -9.51
N ASP A 68 -2.89 11.44 -8.38
CA ASP A 68 -1.64 12.21 -8.36
C ASP A 68 -0.49 11.46 -7.67
N TRP A 69 -0.59 10.14 -7.53
CA TRP A 69 0.40 9.35 -6.80
C TRP A 69 0.71 9.93 -5.41
N TYR A 70 -0.31 10.46 -4.74
CA TYR A 70 -0.28 11.02 -3.39
C TYR A 70 0.59 12.28 -3.25
N GLN A 71 1.00 12.93 -4.35
CA GLN A 71 1.86 14.13 -4.31
C GLN A 71 1.18 15.33 -3.61
N GLY A 72 -0.15 15.39 -3.62
CA GLY A 72 -0.95 16.41 -2.94
C GLY A 72 -1.28 16.11 -1.49
N LEU A 73 -0.74 15.04 -0.87
CA LEU A 73 -1.00 14.77 0.54
C LEU A 73 -0.46 15.87 1.47
N GLU A 74 -1.33 16.28 2.38
CA GLU A 74 -1.10 17.12 3.55
C GLU A 74 -0.02 16.54 4.50
N PRO A 75 1.09 17.19 4.91
CA PRO A 75 1.87 16.68 6.05
C PRO A 75 1.03 16.45 7.30
N ALA A 76 0.00 17.29 7.50
CA ALA A 76 -0.98 17.17 8.58
C ALA A 76 -1.76 15.85 8.57
N ALA A 77 -1.91 15.18 7.43
CA ALA A 77 -2.53 13.87 7.33
C ALA A 77 -1.70 12.80 8.07
N PHE A 78 -0.38 12.85 7.94
CA PHE A 78 0.53 11.95 8.66
C PHE A 78 0.62 12.30 10.16
N ASP A 79 0.58 13.59 10.51
CA ASP A 79 0.59 14.04 11.90
C ASP A 79 -0.68 13.59 12.64
N ALA A 80 -1.83 13.61 11.97
CA ALA A 80 -3.08 13.09 12.52
C ALA A 80 -3.02 11.58 12.77
N VAL A 81 -2.42 10.82 11.84
CA VAL A 81 -2.19 9.38 12.03
C VAL A 81 -1.27 9.14 13.22
N GLU A 82 -0.11 9.80 13.28
CA GLU A 82 0.83 9.57 14.38
C GLU A 82 0.26 10.00 15.74
N SER A 83 -0.53 11.08 15.79
CA SER A 83 -1.23 11.50 17.02
C SER A 83 -2.19 10.43 17.55
N TYR A 84 -2.80 9.66 16.65
CA TYR A 84 -3.64 8.52 17.02
C TYR A 84 -2.79 7.30 17.42
N VAL A 85 -1.75 7.01 16.66
CA VAL A 85 -0.98 5.76 16.75
C VAL A 85 0.01 5.76 17.91
N ALA A 86 0.71 6.88 18.18
CA ALA A 86 1.74 7.01 19.20
C ALA A 86 1.33 6.51 20.61
N PRO A 87 0.15 6.84 21.17
CA PRO A 87 -0.24 6.37 22.51
C PRO A 87 -0.63 4.89 22.58
N ARG A 88 -0.80 4.19 21.44
CA ARG A 88 -1.40 2.84 21.37
C ARG A 88 -0.39 1.69 21.32
N SER A 89 0.90 2.00 21.22
CA SER A 89 1.99 1.00 21.26
C SER A 89 1.76 -0.20 20.34
N TYR A 90 1.40 0.03 19.08
CA TYR A 90 1.28 -1.04 18.09
C TYR A 90 2.62 -1.79 17.95
N GLU A 91 2.57 -3.11 18.06
CA GLU A 91 3.73 -3.99 17.96
C GLU A 91 4.13 -4.25 16.50
N ARG A 92 3.18 -4.09 15.57
CA ARG A 92 3.40 -4.29 14.15
C ARG A 92 2.62 -3.27 13.33
N ARG A 93 3.30 -2.57 12.43
CA ARG A 93 2.73 -1.64 11.45
C ARG A 93 3.01 -2.16 10.04
N VAL A 94 1.96 -2.49 9.30
CA VAL A 94 2.09 -2.99 7.91
C VAL A 94 1.37 -2.06 6.94
N ALA A 95 1.70 -2.14 5.65
CA ALA A 95 0.86 -1.56 4.62
C ALA A 95 0.57 -2.55 3.49
N VAL A 96 -0.62 -2.40 2.91
CA VAL A 96 -1.03 -3.10 1.70
C VAL A 96 -1.53 -2.08 0.69
N GLY A 97 -1.02 -2.17 -0.54
CA GLY A 97 -1.39 -1.26 -1.62
C GLY A 97 -1.28 -1.92 -2.99
N ASP A 98 -2.09 -1.44 -3.92
CA ASP A 98 -2.10 -1.88 -5.31
C ASP A 98 -1.81 -0.68 -6.22
N SER A 99 -1.00 -0.87 -7.26
CA SER A 99 -0.69 0.17 -8.23
C SER A 99 -0.14 1.44 -7.55
N SER A 100 -0.80 2.60 -7.71
CA SER A 100 -0.43 3.85 -7.03
C SER A 100 -0.55 3.79 -5.50
N GLY A 101 -1.39 2.89 -4.97
CA GLY A 101 -1.44 2.61 -3.54
C GLY A 101 -0.21 1.82 -3.06
N GLY A 102 0.31 0.94 -3.91
CA GLY A 102 1.58 0.25 -3.70
C GLY A 102 2.76 1.23 -3.69
N TYR A 103 2.77 2.18 -4.63
CA TYR A 103 3.72 3.30 -4.63
C TYR A 103 3.71 4.06 -3.29
N ALA A 104 2.53 4.47 -2.82
CA ALA A 104 2.40 5.24 -1.58
C ALA A 104 2.83 4.44 -0.35
N ALA A 105 2.48 3.15 -0.29
CA ALA A 105 2.91 2.27 0.79
C ALA A 105 4.45 2.20 0.89
N ILE A 106 5.15 2.16 -0.24
CA ILE A 106 6.61 2.16 -0.30
C ILE A 106 7.15 3.56 0.07
N ALA A 107 6.68 4.61 -0.60
CA ALA A 107 7.17 5.98 -0.45
C ALA A 107 6.98 6.55 0.96
N PHE A 108 5.93 6.13 1.67
CA PHE A 108 5.63 6.57 3.03
C PHE A 108 6.05 5.56 4.11
N SER A 109 6.74 4.48 3.75
CA SER A 109 7.11 3.42 4.68
C SER A 109 7.93 3.94 5.87
N ARG A 110 8.89 4.85 5.65
CA ARG A 110 9.63 5.49 6.74
C ARG A 110 8.75 6.39 7.60
N ARG A 111 7.95 7.24 6.95
CA ARG A 111 7.10 8.23 7.63
C ARG A 111 6.07 7.58 8.55
N LEU A 112 5.59 6.41 8.17
CA LEU A 112 4.60 5.61 8.92
C LEU A 112 5.23 4.53 9.81
N GLN A 113 6.58 4.42 9.81
CA GLN A 113 7.33 3.43 10.57
C GLN A 113 6.88 1.99 10.30
N LEU A 114 6.75 1.63 9.02
CA LEU A 114 6.25 0.32 8.62
C LEU A 114 7.32 -0.77 8.80
N ASP A 115 6.89 -1.92 9.30
CA ASP A 115 7.67 -3.15 9.38
C ASP A 115 7.56 -3.97 8.08
N THR A 116 6.44 -3.85 7.36
CA THR A 116 6.18 -4.60 6.12
C THR A 116 5.31 -3.83 5.17
N VAL A 117 5.69 -3.84 3.90
CA VAL A 117 4.88 -3.39 2.79
C VAL A 117 4.59 -4.60 1.90
N LEU A 118 3.32 -4.89 1.67
CA LEU A 118 2.86 -5.79 0.62
C LEU A 118 2.29 -4.95 -0.52
N ALA A 119 3.04 -4.82 -1.60
CA ALA A 119 2.66 -4.02 -2.74
C ALA A 119 2.38 -4.90 -3.96
N TYR A 120 1.21 -4.70 -4.57
CA TYR A 120 0.80 -5.34 -5.82
C TYR A 120 1.02 -4.38 -6.97
N ALA A 121 1.80 -4.82 -7.98
CA ALA A 121 2.14 -4.05 -9.17
C ALA A 121 2.50 -2.57 -8.87
N PRO A 122 3.37 -2.25 -7.88
CA PRO A 122 3.67 -0.87 -7.56
C PRO A 122 4.46 -0.22 -8.70
N GLN A 123 4.11 1.01 -9.06
CA GLN A 123 5.01 1.81 -9.88
C GLN A 123 6.16 2.33 -9.02
N TYR A 124 7.36 2.41 -9.57
CA TYR A 124 8.47 3.19 -8.99
C TYR A 124 8.29 4.67 -9.29
N ARG A 125 7.89 4.99 -10.52
CA ARG A 125 7.61 6.35 -11.00
C ARG A 125 6.77 6.30 -12.27
N ILE A 126 5.95 7.31 -12.54
CA ILE A 126 5.08 7.35 -13.73
C ILE A 126 5.45 8.47 -14.72
N ASP A 127 6.54 9.17 -14.44
CA ASP A 127 7.12 10.22 -15.28
C ASP A 127 8.38 9.75 -16.01
N ALA A 128 8.54 8.44 -16.19
CA ALA A 128 9.67 7.82 -16.89
C ALA A 128 9.26 7.23 -18.24
N ASP A 129 10.18 7.27 -19.19
CA ASP A 129 9.90 6.88 -20.58
C ASP A 129 9.66 5.37 -20.76
N PHE A 130 10.07 4.52 -19.80
CA PHE A 130 9.91 3.07 -19.90
C PHE A 130 8.46 2.62 -19.71
N ASP A 131 7.60 3.44 -19.10
CA ASP A 131 6.19 3.15 -18.88
C ASP A 131 5.33 4.36 -19.21
N THR A 132 4.65 4.30 -20.35
CA THR A 132 3.82 5.40 -20.86
C THR A 132 2.36 5.34 -20.43
N ARG A 133 1.96 4.36 -19.59
CA ARG A 133 0.54 4.16 -19.21
C ARG A 133 -0.05 5.38 -18.49
N TRP A 134 0.78 6.13 -17.77
CA TRP A 134 0.38 7.31 -16.99
C TRP A 134 1.29 8.53 -17.22
N SER A 135 2.01 8.58 -18.35
CA SER A 135 3.00 9.63 -18.62
C SER A 135 2.40 11.04 -18.55
N ASP A 136 1.18 11.23 -19.07
CA ASP A 136 0.52 12.54 -19.06
C ASP A 136 0.27 13.05 -17.64
N ILE A 137 -0.11 12.13 -16.74
CA ILE A 137 -0.25 12.44 -15.31
C ILE A 137 1.13 12.74 -14.74
N GLY A 138 2.08 11.81 -14.88
CA GLY A 138 3.42 11.90 -14.29
C GLY A 138 4.17 13.18 -14.67
N GLN A 139 4.06 13.61 -15.92
CA GLN A 139 4.68 14.85 -16.44
C GLN A 139 4.01 16.12 -15.91
N SER A 140 2.73 16.06 -15.53
CA SER A 140 1.99 17.21 -14.97
C SER A 140 2.20 17.40 -13.46
N LEU A 141 2.70 16.37 -12.76
CA LEU A 141 2.85 16.39 -11.31
C LEU A 141 4.07 17.19 -10.83
N THR A 142 3.88 17.93 -9.75
CA THR A 142 4.99 18.39 -8.91
C THR A 142 5.33 17.30 -7.90
N TRP A 143 6.47 16.65 -8.09
CA TRP A 143 6.90 15.54 -7.25
C TRP A 143 7.47 16.02 -5.90
N ARG A 144 6.75 15.70 -4.82
CA ARG A 144 7.11 15.99 -3.41
C ARG A 144 7.53 14.75 -2.64
N TYR A 145 6.97 13.60 -2.98
CA TYR A 145 7.16 12.33 -2.30
C TYR A 145 7.66 11.32 -3.31
N ARG A 146 8.98 11.24 -3.52
CA ARG A 146 9.64 10.25 -4.39
C ARG A 146 10.00 9.00 -3.56
N ILE A 147 10.10 7.85 -4.23
CA ILE A 147 10.71 6.67 -3.63
C ILE A 147 12.24 6.79 -3.78
N ASP A 148 12.93 6.93 -2.66
CA ASP A 148 14.37 7.01 -2.57
C ASP A 148 14.86 6.41 -1.23
N ALA A 149 16.18 6.33 -1.06
CA ALA A 149 16.78 5.73 0.13
C ALA A 149 16.44 6.45 1.44
N ASP A 150 16.07 7.74 1.38
CA ASP A 150 15.72 8.55 2.55
C ASP A 150 14.23 8.46 2.91
N THR A 151 13.37 8.12 1.94
CA THR A 151 11.92 7.98 2.16
C THR A 151 11.47 6.56 2.53
N ILE A 152 12.27 5.54 2.19
CA ILE A 152 11.96 4.16 2.57
C ILE A 152 12.38 3.82 4.01
N ALA A 153 11.60 2.98 4.69
CA ALA A 153 11.93 2.48 6.01
C ALA A 153 13.14 1.52 5.93
N PRO A 154 14.22 1.75 6.69
CA PRO A 154 15.50 1.05 6.50
C PRO A 154 15.50 -0.43 6.90
N ARG A 155 14.46 -0.92 7.59
CA ARG A 155 14.33 -2.32 8.03
C ARG A 155 12.95 -2.92 7.71
N CYS A 156 12.22 -2.28 6.79
CA CYS A 156 10.90 -2.74 6.37
C CYS A 156 11.06 -3.86 5.35
N ALA A 157 10.32 -4.96 5.50
CA ALA A 157 10.25 -5.98 4.44
C ALA A 157 9.33 -5.50 3.31
N PHE A 158 9.85 -5.42 2.09
CA PHE A 158 9.10 -5.01 0.90
C PHE A 158 8.74 -6.23 0.05
N VAL A 159 7.55 -6.78 0.29
CA VAL A 159 6.99 -7.89 -0.49
C VAL A 159 6.32 -7.31 -1.73
N ILE A 160 6.94 -7.53 -2.90
CA ILE A 160 6.50 -6.95 -4.17
C ILE A 160 5.93 -8.05 -5.05
N VAL A 161 4.62 -8.04 -5.25
CA VAL A 161 3.91 -8.94 -6.15
C VAL A 161 3.77 -8.28 -7.51
N TYR A 162 4.26 -8.91 -8.57
CA TYR A 162 4.29 -8.30 -9.90
C TYR A 162 4.25 -9.37 -11.00
N ASP A 163 3.78 -8.99 -12.18
CA ASP A 163 3.91 -9.82 -13.38
C ASP A 163 5.29 -9.62 -14.02
N PRO A 164 6.15 -10.66 -14.08
CA PRO A 164 7.46 -10.56 -14.72
C PRO A 164 7.41 -10.41 -16.26
N LEU A 165 6.23 -10.59 -16.87
CA LEU A 165 6.02 -10.46 -18.31
C LEU A 165 5.44 -9.08 -18.70
N ASP A 166 5.11 -8.24 -17.72
CA ASP A 166 4.61 -6.87 -17.91
C ASP A 166 5.71 -5.82 -17.65
N VAL A 167 5.46 -4.56 -18.03
CA VAL A 167 6.34 -3.43 -17.75
C VAL A 167 6.54 -3.21 -16.24
N ASP A 168 5.68 -3.76 -15.39
CA ASP A 168 5.86 -3.81 -13.93
C ASP A 168 7.17 -4.47 -13.48
N ALA A 169 7.78 -5.34 -14.31
CA ALA A 169 9.11 -5.86 -14.06
C ALA A 169 10.19 -4.75 -14.03
N LEU A 170 10.07 -3.73 -14.88
CA LEU A 170 11.00 -2.60 -14.91
C LEU A 170 10.84 -1.69 -13.68
N HIS A 171 9.61 -1.54 -13.18
CA HIS A 171 9.38 -0.85 -11.90
C HIS A 171 10.09 -1.57 -10.75
N LEU A 172 10.04 -2.90 -10.71
CA LEU A 172 10.79 -3.67 -9.71
C LEU A 172 12.30 -3.49 -9.86
N GLU A 173 12.84 -3.51 -11.07
CA GLU A 173 14.27 -3.28 -11.31
C GLU A 173 14.73 -1.93 -10.73
N HIS A 174 13.94 -0.87 -10.94
CA HIS A 174 14.23 0.42 -10.34
C HIS A 174 14.06 0.45 -8.82
N LEU A 175 13.02 -0.19 -8.28
CA LEU A 175 12.87 -0.35 -6.83
C LEU A 175 14.07 -1.07 -6.20
N ALA A 176 14.65 -2.06 -6.89
CA ALA A 176 15.84 -2.77 -6.43
C ALA A 176 17.11 -1.90 -6.39
N THR A 177 17.11 -0.72 -7.04
CA THR A 177 18.23 0.24 -6.92
C THR A 177 18.19 1.06 -5.64
N VAL A 178 17.02 1.14 -4.98
CA VAL A 178 16.81 1.95 -3.78
C VAL A 178 16.50 1.12 -2.54
N ILE A 179 15.78 0.00 -2.69
CA ILE A 179 15.49 -0.93 -1.59
C ILE A 179 16.69 -1.87 -1.40
N PRO A 180 17.28 -1.94 -0.19
CA PRO A 180 18.37 -2.88 0.06
C PRO A 180 17.92 -4.33 -0.21
N ALA A 181 18.77 -5.11 -0.89
CA ALA A 181 18.45 -6.47 -1.31
C ALA A 181 18.03 -7.39 -0.14
N GLU A 182 18.56 -7.16 1.06
CA GLU A 182 18.20 -7.90 2.26
C GLU A 182 16.75 -7.67 2.74
N TYR A 183 16.08 -6.63 2.25
CA TYR A 183 14.70 -6.27 2.58
C TYR A 183 13.72 -6.37 1.41
N LEU A 184 14.22 -6.48 0.17
CA LEU A 184 13.38 -6.69 -1.01
C LEU A 184 12.95 -8.17 -1.11
N ARG A 185 11.66 -8.43 -1.30
CA ARG A 185 11.07 -9.76 -1.46
C ARG A 185 10.17 -9.80 -2.70
N PRO A 186 10.74 -9.94 -3.91
CA PRO A 186 9.95 -10.06 -5.12
C PRO A 186 9.21 -11.40 -5.18
N TRP A 187 7.95 -11.38 -5.59
CA TRP A 187 7.16 -12.57 -5.85
C TRP A 187 6.47 -12.46 -7.20
N LYS A 188 6.80 -13.39 -8.09
CA LYS A 188 6.37 -13.37 -9.49
C LYS A 188 4.97 -13.97 -9.59
N LEU A 189 4.09 -13.24 -10.27
CA LEU A 189 2.75 -13.67 -10.63
C LEU A 189 2.56 -13.48 -12.15
N PRO A 190 3.04 -14.42 -12.98
CA PRO A 190 2.87 -14.36 -14.42
C PRO A 190 1.41 -14.26 -14.85
N ASP A 191 1.17 -13.66 -16.01
CA ASP A 191 -0.15 -13.53 -16.66
C ASP A 191 -1.18 -12.69 -15.89
N ALA A 192 -0.73 -11.89 -14.92
CA ALA A 192 -1.57 -10.98 -14.15
C ALA A 192 -1.59 -9.55 -14.71
N ALA A 193 -0.66 -9.21 -15.61
CA ALA A 193 -0.39 -7.85 -16.09
C ALA A 193 -0.35 -6.84 -14.92
N HIS A 194 -0.84 -5.62 -15.13
CA HIS A 194 -0.98 -4.59 -14.10
C HIS A 194 -2.14 -4.81 -13.12
N SER A 195 -2.64 -6.03 -12.98
CA SER A 195 -3.85 -6.33 -12.21
C SER A 195 -3.61 -7.41 -11.15
N ALA A 196 -2.40 -7.50 -10.60
CA ALA A 196 -1.97 -8.54 -9.68
C ALA A 196 -2.94 -8.78 -8.50
N MET A 197 -3.38 -7.72 -7.80
CA MET A 197 -4.32 -7.85 -6.68
C MET A 197 -5.69 -8.38 -7.14
N THR A 198 -6.22 -7.82 -8.23
CA THR A 198 -7.52 -8.23 -8.81
C THR A 198 -7.46 -9.65 -9.35
N HIS A 199 -6.34 -10.06 -9.94
CA HIS A 199 -6.09 -11.41 -10.42
C HIS A 199 -6.13 -12.41 -9.26
N LEU A 200 -5.40 -12.16 -8.17
CA LEU A 200 -5.45 -12.99 -6.97
C LEU A 200 -6.83 -13.01 -6.31
N PHE A 201 -7.59 -11.90 -6.37
CA PHE A 201 -8.97 -11.86 -5.90
C PHE A 201 -9.87 -12.77 -6.72
N ALA A 202 -9.77 -12.72 -8.05
CA ALA A 202 -10.53 -13.56 -8.96
C ALA A 202 -10.22 -15.06 -8.78
N LEU A 203 -8.98 -15.39 -8.42
CA LEU A 203 -8.55 -16.76 -8.09
C LEU A 203 -8.94 -17.20 -6.67
N GLY A 204 -9.51 -16.32 -5.84
CA GLY A 204 -9.81 -16.61 -4.44
C GLY A 204 -8.58 -16.72 -3.53
N GLN A 205 -7.40 -16.32 -4.01
CA GLN A 205 -6.11 -16.46 -3.31
C GLN A 205 -5.69 -15.21 -2.54
N LEU A 206 -6.30 -14.05 -2.80
CA LEU A 206 -5.87 -12.76 -2.23
C LEU A 206 -5.76 -12.79 -0.69
N LYS A 207 -6.72 -13.40 0.00
CA LYS A 207 -6.69 -13.49 1.48
C LYS A 207 -5.53 -14.36 1.96
N ALA A 208 -5.31 -15.52 1.35
CA ALA A 208 -4.24 -16.44 1.75
C ALA A 208 -2.86 -15.82 1.53
N VAL A 209 -2.64 -15.24 0.34
CA VAL A 209 -1.40 -14.52 -0.01
C VAL A 209 -1.15 -13.35 0.93
N THR A 210 -2.16 -12.51 1.16
CA THR A 210 -2.02 -11.35 2.06
C THR A 210 -1.70 -11.78 3.49
N THR A 211 -2.38 -12.81 4.00
CA THR A 211 -2.13 -13.32 5.36
C THR A 211 -0.71 -13.84 5.48
N TYR A 212 -0.29 -14.71 4.56
CA TYR A 212 1.04 -15.30 4.56
C TYR A 212 2.14 -14.24 4.50
N ALA A 213 2.03 -13.30 3.55
CA ALA A 213 3.00 -12.22 3.36
C ALA A 213 3.19 -11.36 4.62
N LEU A 214 2.10 -11.01 5.30
CA LEU A 214 2.14 -10.14 6.47
C LEU A 214 2.59 -10.86 7.75
N GLU A 215 2.39 -12.17 7.84
CA GLU A 215 2.86 -12.99 8.96
C GLU A 215 4.35 -13.32 8.83
N HIS A 216 4.79 -13.70 7.62
CA HIS A 216 6.14 -14.20 7.34
C HIS A 216 7.08 -13.12 6.80
N HIS A 217 6.58 -11.91 6.53
CA HIS A 217 7.36 -10.83 5.90
C HIS A 217 7.94 -11.21 4.53
N SER A 218 7.33 -12.21 3.88
CA SER A 218 7.79 -12.84 2.64
C SER A 218 6.68 -13.69 2.05
N LEU A 219 6.78 -13.99 0.75
CA LEU A 219 5.99 -15.03 0.08
C LEU A 219 6.86 -16.23 -0.34
N GLU A 220 8.12 -16.26 0.10
CA GLU A 220 8.98 -17.44 -0.04
C GLU A 220 8.36 -18.62 0.73
N GLY A 221 8.22 -19.77 0.07
CA GLY A 221 7.57 -20.94 0.65
C GLY A 221 6.05 -20.94 0.61
N PHE A 222 5.41 -19.88 0.06
CA PHE A 222 3.99 -19.94 -0.28
C PHE A 222 3.81 -20.78 -1.54
N GLU A 223 3.28 -21.99 -1.38
CA GLU A 223 3.00 -22.89 -2.50
C GLU A 223 1.79 -22.38 -3.31
N GLN A 224 2.04 -21.99 -4.56
CA GLN A 224 0.99 -21.75 -5.54
C GLN A 224 0.38 -23.10 -5.97
N TRP A 225 -0.94 -23.15 -6.14
CA TRP A 225 -1.70 -24.36 -6.49
C TRP A 225 -1.95 -24.45 -8.00
#